data_AF-A0A377C3P3-F1
#
_entry.id   AF-A0A377C3P3-F1
#
_cell.length_a   1.000
_cell.length_b   1.000
_cell.length_c   1.000
_cell.angle_alpha   90.00
_cell.angle_beta   90.00
_cell.angle_gamma   90.00
#
_symmetry.space_group_name_H-M   'P 1'
#
loop_
_entity.id
_entity.type
_entity.pdbx_description
1 polymer ?
#
loop_
_entity_poly.entity_id
_entity_poly.type
_entity_poly.pdbx_seq_one_letter_code
_entity_poly.pdbx_strand_id
1 'polypeptide(L)'
;MSLSRRQFIQASGIALCAGAVPLKASAAGQQQPLPVPPLLESRRGQPLFMTVQRAHWSFTPGTRASVWGINGRYLGPTIRVWKATMLSLFTATA
;
A
#
# COMPACT_ATOMS: atom_id res chain seq x y z
N MET A 1 -36.89 -15.20 -44.85
CA MET A 1 -36.24 -13.88 -44.99
C MET A 1 -34.81 -14.12 -45.45
N SER A 2 -34.42 -13.69 -46.66
CA SER A 2 -33.04 -13.86 -47.16
C SER A 2 -32.20 -12.66 -46.76
N LEU A 3 -31.07 -12.90 -46.10
CA LEU A 3 -30.09 -11.85 -45.79
C LEU A 3 -29.32 -11.50 -47.06
N SER A 4 -29.31 -10.21 -47.44
CA SER A 4 -28.48 -9.77 -48.56
C SER A 4 -26.98 -9.80 -48.19
N ARG A 5 -26.09 -10.02 -49.16
CA ARG A 5 -24.63 -10.01 -48.95
C ARG A 5 -24.15 -8.75 -48.21
N ARG A 6 -24.77 -7.60 -48.46
CA ARG A 6 -24.45 -6.32 -47.83
C ARG A 6 -24.83 -6.30 -46.35
N GLN A 7 -26.02 -6.79 -46.01
CA GLN A 7 -26.48 -6.91 -44.62
C GLN A 7 -25.61 -7.89 -43.83
N PHE A 8 -25.16 -8.98 -44.46
CA PHE A 8 -24.24 -9.91 -43.81
C PHE A 8 -22.89 -9.27 -43.46
N ILE A 9 -22.29 -8.53 -44.41
CA ILE A 9 -21.02 -7.83 -44.20
C ILE A 9 -21.17 -6.73 -43.14
N GLN A 10 -22.28 -5.97 -43.16
CA GLN A 10 -22.54 -4.92 -42.18
C GLN A 10 -22.77 -5.50 -40.78
N ALA A 11 -23.58 -6.56 -40.66
CA ALA A 11 -23.88 -7.20 -39.39
C ALA A 11 -22.63 -7.85 -38.77
N SER A 12 -21.82 -8.54 -39.58
CA SER A 12 -20.58 -9.16 -39.11
C SER A 12 -19.54 -8.13 -38.68
N GLY A 13 -19.41 -7.00 -39.40
CA GLY A 13 -18.54 -5.89 -39.01
C GLY A 13 -18.92 -5.28 -37.66
N ILE A 14 -20.22 -5.03 -37.43
CA ILE A 14 -20.70 -4.47 -36.15
C ILE A 14 -20.50 -5.47 -35.02
N ALA A 15 -20.79 -6.76 -35.25
CA ALA A 15 -20.60 -7.81 -34.24
C ALA A 15 -19.11 -7.95 -33.83
N LEU A 16 -18.19 -7.86 -34.79
CA LEU A 16 -16.75 -7.87 -34.53
C LEU A 16 -16.30 -6.66 -33.71
N CYS A 17 -16.74 -5.45 -34.09
CA CYS A 17 -16.41 -4.24 -33.36
C CYS A 17 -16.96 -4.26 -31.93
N ALA A 18 -18.20 -4.74 -31.73
CA ALA A 18 -18.80 -4.86 -30.41
C ALA A 18 -18.09 -5.91 -29.53
N GLY A 19 -17.58 -7.00 -30.10
CA GLY A 19 -16.82 -8.02 -29.39
C GLY A 19 -15.40 -7.59 -29.00
N ALA A 20 -14.84 -6.59 -29.68
CA ALA A 20 -13.50 -6.05 -29.40
C ALA A 20 -13.51 -4.95 -28.31
N VAL A 21 -14.69 -4.49 -27.85
CA VAL A 21 -14.78 -3.52 -26.76
C VAL A 21 -14.45 -4.23 -25.45
N PRO A 22 -13.40 -3.82 -24.71
CA PRO A 22 -13.10 -4.39 -23.42
C PRO A 22 -14.27 -4.13 -22.46
N LEU A 23 -14.93 -5.21 -22.02
CA LEU A 23 -16.17 -5.15 -21.22
C LEU A 23 -15.98 -4.60 -19.80
N LYS A 24 -14.73 -4.54 -19.31
CA LYS A 24 -14.38 -4.02 -17.99
C LYS A 24 -12.94 -3.50 -18.00
N ALA A 25 -12.77 -2.20 -17.85
CA ALA A 25 -11.51 -1.66 -17.34
C ALA A 25 -11.57 -1.72 -15.82
N SER A 26 -10.82 -2.66 -15.21
CA SER A 26 -10.68 -2.66 -13.76
C SER A 26 -9.66 -1.58 -13.40
N ALA A 27 -10.14 -0.40 -13.00
CA ALA A 27 -9.30 0.49 -12.21
C ALA A 27 -8.86 -0.27 -10.95
N ALA A 28 -7.62 -0.08 -10.50
CA ALA A 28 -7.20 -0.60 -9.21
C ALA A 28 -8.27 -0.18 -8.18
N GLY A 29 -8.85 -1.16 -7.47
CA GLY A 29 -9.92 -0.91 -6.50
C GLY A 29 -9.47 0.06 -5.41
N GLN A 30 -10.35 0.40 -4.45
CA GLN A 30 -9.98 1.31 -3.36
C GLN A 30 -8.65 0.92 -2.71
N GLN A 31 -7.62 1.73 -2.96
CA GLN A 31 -6.28 1.52 -2.41
C GLN A 31 -6.27 1.92 -0.95
N GLN A 32 -5.67 1.08 -0.10
CA GLN A 32 -5.50 1.41 1.31
C GLN A 32 -4.58 2.64 1.44
N PRO A 33 -4.95 3.65 2.24
CA PRO A 33 -4.10 4.81 2.47
C PRO A 33 -2.73 4.40 2.97
N LEU A 34 -1.68 5.04 2.46
CA LEU A 34 -0.31 4.75 2.89
C LEU A 34 -0.15 5.14 4.37
N PRO A 35 0.21 4.19 5.25
CA PRO A 35 0.39 4.49 6.66
C PRO A 35 1.69 5.26 6.87
N VAL A 36 1.59 6.47 7.42
CA VAL A 36 2.74 7.30 7.77
C VAL A 36 3.27 6.87 9.15
N PRO A 37 4.57 6.51 9.27
CA PRO A 37 5.16 6.21 10.56
C PRO A 37 5.21 7.45 11.47
N PRO A 38 5.19 7.28 12.80
CA PRO A 38 5.28 8.39 13.73
C PRO A 38 6.70 8.96 13.68
N LEU A 39 6.78 10.29 13.70
CA LEU A 39 8.05 11.00 13.70
C LEU A 39 8.62 11.03 15.11
N LEU A 40 9.81 10.46 15.29
CA LEU A 40 10.54 10.45 16.54
C LEU A 40 11.75 11.36 16.40
N GLU A 41 11.73 12.49 17.10
CA GLU A 41 12.81 13.48 17.08
C GLU A 41 13.42 13.61 18.47
N SER A 42 14.76 13.71 18.55
CA SER A 42 15.42 14.05 19.81
C SER A 42 15.24 15.54 20.08
N ARG A 43 14.23 15.87 20.90
CA ARG A 43 13.98 17.24 21.33
C ARG A 43 14.95 17.58 22.46
N ARG A 44 15.89 18.50 22.21
CA ARG A 44 16.81 19.04 23.24
C ARG A 44 17.70 17.98 23.91
N GLY A 45 18.20 17.00 23.14
CA GLY A 45 19.09 15.96 23.65
C GLY A 45 18.39 14.88 24.49
N GLN A 46 17.05 14.82 24.47
CA GLN A 46 16.33 13.71 25.08
C GLN A 46 16.69 12.39 24.39
N PRO A 47 16.89 11.31 25.16
CA PRO A 47 17.19 10.01 24.61
C PRO A 47 15.97 9.44 23.87
N LEU A 48 16.23 8.74 22.78
CA LEU A 48 15.20 8.04 22.03
C LEU A 48 15.14 6.57 22.47
N PHE A 49 13.93 6.13 22.82
CA PHE A 49 13.67 4.74 23.22
C PHE A 49 13.12 3.95 22.04
N MET A 50 13.76 2.80 21.79
CA MET A 50 13.41 1.87 20.73
C MET A 50 13.26 0.47 21.31
N THR A 51 12.03 -0.03 21.36
CA THR A 51 11.73 -1.40 21.78
C THR A 51 11.41 -2.25 20.58
N VAL A 52 12.30 -3.19 20.25
CA VAL A 52 12.04 -4.25 19.27
C VAL A 52 11.10 -5.24 19.91
N GLN A 53 9.91 -5.38 19.36
CA GLN A 53 8.87 -6.25 19.91
C GLN A 53 7.99 -6.83 18.81
N ARG A 54 7.20 -7.84 19.16
CA ARG A 54 6.14 -8.34 18.29
C ARG A 54 5.04 -7.28 18.14
N ALA A 55 4.56 -7.12 16.92
CA ALA A 55 3.46 -6.23 16.55
C ALA A 55 2.47 -6.97 15.66
N HIS A 56 1.29 -6.39 15.48
CA HIS A 56 0.28 -6.94 14.58
C HIS A 56 0.08 -5.98 13.42
N TRP A 57 0.09 -6.51 12.19
CA TRP A 57 -0.06 -5.71 10.98
C TRP A 57 -1.03 -6.33 9.99
N SER A 58 -1.73 -5.48 9.25
CA SER A 58 -2.64 -5.88 8.18
C SER A 58 -2.02 -5.45 6.85
N PHE A 59 -1.51 -6.43 6.09
CA PHE A 59 -1.00 -6.21 4.74
C PHE A 59 -2.14 -6.09 3.72
N THR A 60 -3.26 -6.76 4.01
CA THR A 60 -4.47 -6.79 3.17
C THR A 60 -5.68 -6.62 4.08
N PRO A 61 -6.68 -5.81 3.70
CA PRO A 61 -7.91 -5.63 4.48
C PRO A 61 -8.52 -6.96 4.94
N GLY A 62 -8.88 -7.03 6.21
CA GLY A 62 -9.49 -8.23 6.82
C GLY A 62 -8.50 -9.29 7.32
N THR A 63 -7.20 -9.16 7.08
CA THR A 63 -6.17 -10.08 7.60
C THR A 63 -5.27 -9.40 8.62
N ARG A 64 -4.76 -10.16 9.59
CA ARG A 64 -3.81 -9.67 10.60
C ARG A 64 -2.71 -10.72 10.79
N ALA A 65 -1.46 -10.29 10.65
CA ALA A 65 -0.28 -11.12 10.83
C ALA A 65 0.54 -10.64 12.04
N SER A 66 1.14 -11.58 12.76
CA SER A 66 2.17 -11.29 13.76
C SER A 66 3.48 -10.98 13.04
N VAL A 67 4.01 -9.78 13.27
CA VAL A 67 5.23 -9.25 12.64
C VAL A 67 6.19 -8.78 13.72
N TRP A 68 7.44 -8.56 13.33
CA TRP A 68 8.40 -7.83 14.16
C TRP A 68 8.40 -6.35 13.78
N GLY A 69 8.68 -5.50 14.77
CA GLY A 69 9.06 -4.12 14.52
C GLY A 69 9.36 -3.37 15.80
N ILE A 70 9.38 -2.05 15.71
CA ILE A 70 9.89 -1.16 16.75
C ILE A 70 8.72 -0.33 17.30
N ASN A 71 8.65 -0.24 18.63
CA ASN A 71 7.62 0.47 19.38
C ASN A 71 6.19 0.00 19.01
N GLY A 72 6.03 -1.31 18.76
CA GLY A 72 4.72 -1.94 18.54
C GLY A 72 4.12 -1.73 17.15
N ARG A 73 4.92 -1.29 16.18
CA ARG A 73 4.50 -1.09 14.78
C ARG A 73 5.28 -2.01 13.86
N TYR A 74 4.67 -2.37 12.72
CA TYR A 74 5.43 -2.96 11.62
C TYR A 74 6.50 -1.97 11.16
N LEU A 75 7.74 -2.45 10.99
CA LEU A 75 8.93 -1.62 10.81
C LEU A 75 9.24 -0.81 12.08
N GLY A 76 8.94 0.49 12.11
CA GLY A 76 9.30 1.37 13.21
C GLY A 76 9.00 2.84 12.94
N PRO A 77 9.33 3.74 13.88
CA PRO A 77 9.18 5.18 13.72
C PRO A 77 10.17 5.76 12.70
N THR A 78 9.81 6.88 12.09
CA THR A 78 10.75 7.69 11.31
C THR A 78 11.57 8.52 12.28
N ILE A 79 12.88 8.31 12.31
CA ILE A 79 13.78 9.06 13.19
C ILE A 79 14.31 10.27 12.44
N ARG A 80 14.15 11.47 13.03
CA ARG A 80 14.73 12.69 12.49
C ARG A 80 15.79 13.25 13.44
N VAL A 81 16.98 13.49 12.88
CA VAL A 81 18.17 13.97 13.58
C VAL A 81 18.73 15.15 12.80
N TRP A 82 19.30 16.12 13.52
CA TRP A 82 19.94 17.28 12.94
C TRP A 82 21.46 17.10 12.90
N LYS A 83 22.12 17.66 11.87
CA LYS A 83 23.58 17.65 11.77
C LYS A 83 24.19 18.30 13.02
N ALA A 84 25.30 17.75 13.50
CA ALA A 84 25.99 18.19 14.72
C ALA A 84 25.16 18.08 16.02
N THR A 85 24.09 17.27 16.03
CA THR A 85 23.38 16.89 17.26
C THR A 85 23.94 15.60 17.83
N MET A 86 24.26 15.60 19.12
CA MET A 86 24.56 14.37 19.85
C MET A 86 23.25 13.68 20.25
N LEU A 87 23.10 12.43 19.83
CA LEU A 87 21.91 11.61 20.07
C LEU A 87 22.26 10.43 20.99
N SER A 88 21.45 10.22 22.03
CA SER A 88 21.45 8.99 22.81
C SER A 88 20.32 8.08 22.37
N LEU A 89 20.65 6.84 22.00
CA LEU A 89 19.71 5.84 21.53
C LEU A 89 19.70 4.65 22.48
N PHE A 90 18.54 4.29 23.02
CA PHE A 90 18.37 3.10 23.84
C PHE A 90 17.55 2.06 23.08
N THR A 91 18.13 0.87 22.92
CA THR A 91 17.47 -0.27 22.30
C THR A 91 17.14 -1.31 23.36
N ALA A 92 15.93 -1.84 23.30
CA ALA A 92 15.47 -2.95 24.13
C ALA A 92 14.76 -3.97 23.25
N THR A 93 14.75 -5.23 23.67
CA THR A 93 13.98 -6.32 23.04
C THR A 93 12.93 -6.81 24.02
N ALA A 94 11.67 -6.89 23.58
CA ALA A 94 10.54 -7.39 24.36
C ALA A 94 9.81 -8.54 23.65
#